data_AF-A0AAV2Z4D5-F1
#
_entry.id   AF-A0AAV2Z4D5-F1
#
_cell.length_a   1.000
_cell.length_b   1.000
_cell.length_c   1.000
_cell.angle_alpha   90.00
_cell.angle_beta   90.00
_cell.angle_gamma   90.00
#
_symmetry.space_group_name_H-M   'P 1'
#
loop_
_entity.id
_entity.type
_entity.pdbx_description
1 polymer ?
#
loop_
_entity_poly.entity_id
_entity_poly.type
_entity_poly.pdbx_seq_one_letter_code
_entity_poly.pdbx_strand_id
1 'polypeptide(L)'
;MDGATYHKRVLDPRPTIRWNEPEISDWFTSKSVSHTIGMLKKELLDLVAKVGGRKRYTTRETAREHGHSVAFTPPYHPELQPIELAWATLKNRIAQDPASSMDELKEKIANGLREIGESQLLLKMYDKARMQYGIVHIHSSAPGTAFETSARMLNSQSCHESRRLHA
;
A
#
# COMPACT_ATOMS: atom_id res chain seq x y z
N MET A 1 5.31 -1.40 3.32
CA MET A 1 4.67 -2.65 3.77
C MET A 1 4.25 -3.44 2.55
N ASP A 2 4.33 -4.78 2.59
CA ASP A 2 3.87 -5.58 1.46
C ASP A 2 2.37 -5.35 1.18
N GLY A 3 1.97 -5.64 -0.05
CA GLY A 3 0.63 -5.40 -0.55
C GLY A 3 -0.41 -6.45 -0.14
N ALA A 4 -0.08 -7.42 0.72
CA ALA A 4 -0.92 -8.56 1.02
C ALA A 4 -2.24 -8.15 1.70
N THR A 5 -3.26 -8.98 1.50
CA THR A 5 -4.63 -8.69 1.92
C THR A 5 -4.77 -8.60 3.44
N TYR A 6 -4.02 -9.42 4.20
CA TYR A 6 -4.05 -9.43 5.67
C TYR A 6 -3.50 -8.14 6.30
N HIS A 7 -2.62 -7.41 5.60
CA HIS A 7 -2.14 -6.09 6.03
C HIS A 7 -3.11 -4.95 5.71
N LYS A 8 -4.20 -5.23 4.99
CA LYS A 8 -5.17 -4.24 4.49
C LYS A 8 -6.54 -4.43 5.14
N ARG A 9 -6.57 -4.63 6.45
CA ARG A 9 -7.83 -4.66 7.22
C ARG A 9 -8.50 -3.28 7.16
N VAL A 10 -9.70 -3.24 6.60
CA VAL A 10 -10.49 -2.01 6.45
C VAL A 10 -11.22 -1.72 7.77
N LEU A 11 -11.08 -0.50 8.29
CA LEU A 11 -11.72 -0.09 9.55
C LEU A 11 -13.24 0.13 9.42
N ASP A 12 -13.65 0.65 8.26
CA ASP A 12 -15.03 1.02 7.96
C ASP A 12 -15.43 0.33 6.65
N PRO A 13 -15.74 -0.98 6.73
CA PRO A 13 -16.07 -1.76 5.54
C PRO A 13 -17.34 -1.21 4.91
N ARG A 14 -17.33 -1.14 3.58
CA ARG A 14 -18.52 -0.78 2.83
C ARG A 14 -19.39 -2.01 2.64
N PRO A 15 -20.71 -1.80 2.50
CA PRO A 15 -21.58 -2.85 2.04
C PRO A 15 -21.08 -3.43 0.72
N THR A 16 -21.23 -4.74 0.60
CA THR A 16 -20.86 -5.50 -0.60
C THR A 16 -22.07 -6.30 -1.07
N ILE A 17 -21.96 -6.99 -2.20
CA ILE A 17 -23.02 -7.88 -2.69
C ILE A 17 -23.44 -8.96 -1.67
N ARG A 18 -22.59 -9.25 -0.67
CA ARG A 18 -22.87 -10.21 0.41
C ARG A 18 -23.81 -9.66 1.49
N TRP A 19 -23.95 -8.34 1.61
CA TRP A 19 -24.82 -7.71 2.61
C TRP A 19 -26.27 -7.76 2.13
N ASN A 20 -27.21 -7.90 3.06
CA ASN A 20 -28.64 -7.80 2.75
C ASN A 20 -29.08 -6.32 2.65
N GLU A 21 -30.29 -6.08 2.15
CA GLU A 21 -30.80 -4.72 1.95
C GLU A 21 -30.91 -3.92 3.26
N PRO A 22 -31.47 -4.47 4.36
CA PRO A 22 -31.49 -3.77 5.65
C PRO A 22 -30.10 -3.37 6.15
N GLU A 23 -29.10 -4.25 6.05
CA GLU A 23 -27.71 -3.94 6.43
C GLU A 23 -27.12 -2.78 5.62
N ILE A 24 -27.47 -2.67 4.33
CA ILE A 24 -27.04 -1.56 3.47
C ILE A 24 -27.74 -0.26 3.89
N SER A 25 -29.03 -0.33 4.24
CA SER A 25 -29.81 0.81 4.74
C SER A 25 -29.30 1.34 6.09
N ASP A 26 -29.00 0.43 7.02
CA ASP A 26 -28.36 0.76 8.30
C ASP A 26 -27.00 1.43 8.11
N TRP A 27 -26.22 0.97 7.12
CA TRP A 27 -24.95 1.61 6.78
C TRP A 27 -25.16 3.05 6.32
N PHE A 28 -26.13 3.33 5.44
CA PHE A 28 -26.45 4.70 5.02
C PHE A 28 -26.86 5.59 6.20
N THR A 29 -27.68 5.05 7.11
CA THR A 29 -28.06 5.73 8.36
C THR A 29 -26.85 6.06 9.23
N SER A 30 -25.91 5.11 9.38
CA SER A 30 -24.66 5.33 10.12
C SER A 30 -23.74 6.40 9.52
N LYS A 31 -23.88 6.69 8.21
CA LYS A 31 -23.17 7.76 7.51
C LYS A 31 -23.94 9.08 7.48
N SER A 32 -25.14 9.11 8.06
CA SER A 32 -26.08 10.24 7.96
C SER A 32 -26.37 10.62 6.51
N VAL A 33 -26.44 9.62 5.63
CA VAL A 33 -26.76 9.79 4.20
C VAL A 33 -28.16 9.24 3.94
N SER A 34 -29.05 10.10 3.44
CA SER A 34 -30.38 9.67 3.02
C SER A 34 -30.32 8.84 1.74
N HIS A 35 -31.15 7.81 1.66
CA HIS A 35 -31.38 7.02 0.45
C HIS A 35 -32.88 6.82 0.25
N THR A 36 -33.30 6.47 -0.96
CA THR A 36 -34.72 6.28 -1.29
C THR A 36 -35.20 4.92 -0.80
N ILE A 37 -36.32 4.91 -0.07
CA ILE A 37 -36.97 3.68 0.39
C ILE A 37 -37.51 2.92 -0.84
N GLY A 38 -37.23 1.62 -0.92
CA GLY A 38 -37.67 0.75 -2.03
C GLY A 38 -36.69 0.64 -3.21
N MET A 39 -35.49 1.22 -3.10
CA MET A 39 -34.43 0.98 -4.08
C MET A 39 -34.04 -0.49 -4.14
N LEU A 40 -33.75 -0.99 -5.34
CA LEU A 40 -33.21 -2.32 -5.51
C LEU A 40 -31.81 -2.39 -4.89
N LYS A 41 -31.44 -3.56 -4.35
CA LYS A 41 -30.10 -3.81 -3.78
C LYS A 41 -28.96 -3.38 -4.71
N LYS A 42 -29.12 -3.57 -6.03
CA LYS A 42 -28.12 -3.11 -7.02
C LYS A 42 -27.96 -1.59 -7.00
N GLU A 43 -29.06 -0.85 -6.97
CA GLU A 43 -29.06 0.62 -6.96
C GLU A 43 -28.46 1.16 -5.65
N LEU A 44 -28.75 0.49 -4.52
CA LEU A 44 -28.12 0.82 -3.24
C LEU A 44 -26.60 0.61 -3.28
N LEU A 45 -26.12 -0.50 -3.85
CA LEU A 45 -24.68 -0.75 -4.00
C LEU A 45 -24.00 0.27 -4.95
N ASP A 46 -24.67 0.68 -6.02
CA ASP A 46 -24.19 1.74 -6.91
C ASP A 46 -24.08 3.09 -6.17
N LEU A 47 -25.03 3.37 -5.26
CA LEU A 47 -24.97 4.57 -4.41
C LEU A 47 -23.85 4.48 -3.36
N VAL A 48 -23.64 3.31 -2.73
CA VAL A 48 -22.51 3.06 -1.81
C VAL A 48 -21.17 3.36 -2.50
N ALA A 49 -21.02 2.99 -3.78
CA ALA A 49 -19.81 3.28 -4.55
C ALA A 49 -19.57 4.78 -4.75
N LYS A 50 -20.63 5.57 -4.92
CA LYS A 50 -20.56 7.04 -5.08
C LYS A 50 -20.30 7.76 -3.76
N VAL A 51 -20.91 7.29 -2.66
CA VAL A 51 -20.79 7.90 -1.33
C VAL A 51 -19.46 7.54 -0.67
N GLY A 52 -18.94 6.35 -0.93
CA GLY A 52 -17.77 5.86 -0.21
C GLY A 52 -16.47 6.57 -0.62
N GLY A 53 -15.78 7.19 0.34
CA GLY A 53 -14.51 7.92 0.16
C GLY A 53 -13.28 7.07 -0.17
N ARG A 54 -12.12 7.30 0.47
CA ARG A 54 -10.95 6.40 0.35
C ARG A 54 -11.04 5.30 1.41
N LYS A 55 -10.58 4.08 1.10
CA LYS A 55 -10.48 3.00 2.09
C LYS A 55 -9.49 3.41 3.18
N ARG A 56 -9.90 3.25 4.45
CA ARG A 56 -9.02 3.43 5.61
C ARG A 56 -8.60 2.07 6.15
N TYR A 57 -7.31 1.90 6.39
CA TYR A 57 -6.73 0.65 6.84
C TYR A 57 -6.24 0.79 8.28
N THR A 58 -6.52 -0.21 9.12
CA THR A 58 -6.11 -0.21 10.53
C THR A 58 -4.62 0.08 10.68
N THR A 59 -3.78 -0.60 9.89
CA THR A 59 -2.33 -0.41 9.93
C THR A 59 -1.89 1.02 9.62
N ARG A 60 -2.59 1.72 8.73
CA ARG A 60 -2.27 3.11 8.40
C ARG A 60 -2.67 4.06 9.53
N GLU A 61 -3.81 3.83 10.17
CA GLU A 61 -4.23 4.66 11.31
C GLU A 61 -3.32 4.42 12.52
N THR A 62 -3.02 3.16 12.87
CA THR A 62 -2.09 2.85 13.97
C THR A 62 -0.70 3.45 13.74
N ALA A 63 -0.17 3.38 12.52
CA ALA A 63 1.10 4.03 12.20
C ALA A 63 1.00 5.57 12.33
N ARG A 64 -0.11 6.16 11.87
CA ARG A 64 -0.36 7.61 11.95
C ARG A 64 -0.45 8.09 13.40
N GLU A 65 -1.09 7.32 14.29
CA GLU A 65 -1.15 7.60 15.73
C GLU A 65 0.25 7.69 16.37
N HIS A 66 1.23 6.99 15.80
CA HIS A 66 2.63 7.02 16.22
C HIS A 66 3.50 7.98 15.37
N GLY A 67 2.89 8.85 14.55
CA GLY A 67 3.61 9.82 13.73
C GLY A 67 4.27 9.24 12.47
N HIS A 68 3.85 8.06 12.02
CA HIS A 68 4.40 7.37 10.86
C HIS A 68 3.42 7.28 9.69
N SER A 69 3.94 7.23 8.47
CA SER A 69 3.15 7.03 7.25
C SER A 69 3.43 5.66 6.64
N VAL A 70 2.37 4.93 6.27
CA VAL A 70 2.50 3.64 5.58
C VAL A 70 2.28 3.79 4.08
N ALA A 71 3.26 3.31 3.32
CA ALA A 71 3.17 3.03 1.90
C ALA A 71 3.06 1.51 1.67
N PHE A 72 2.13 1.11 0.81
CA PHE A 72 1.96 -0.28 0.39
C PHE A 72 2.65 -0.46 -0.96
N THR A 73 3.50 -1.48 -1.08
CA THR A 73 3.98 -1.91 -2.39
C THR A 73 2.85 -2.64 -3.13
N PRO A 74 2.89 -2.69 -4.47
CA PRO A 74 2.03 -3.59 -5.22
C PRO A 74 2.23 -5.04 -4.77
N PRO A 75 1.17 -5.87 -4.83
CA PRO A 75 1.26 -7.27 -4.45
C PRO A 75 2.19 -8.04 -5.41
N TYR A 76 2.85 -9.08 -4.90
CA TYR A 76 3.72 -10.01 -5.66
C TYR A 76 5.01 -9.40 -6.24
N HIS A 77 5.51 -8.32 -5.65
CA HIS A 77 6.79 -7.72 -6.01
C HIS A 77 7.77 -7.69 -4.83
N PRO A 78 8.28 -8.85 -4.37
CA PRO A 78 9.22 -8.92 -3.24
C PRO A 78 10.53 -8.18 -3.51
N GLU A 79 10.93 -8.03 -4.78
CA GLU A 79 12.10 -7.27 -5.22
C GLU A 79 12.03 -5.76 -4.91
N LEU A 80 10.85 -5.28 -4.51
CA LEU A 80 10.61 -3.89 -4.13
C LEU A 80 10.49 -3.69 -2.63
N GLN A 81 10.54 -4.78 -1.86
CA GLN A 81 10.40 -4.72 -0.42
C GLN A 81 11.80 -4.58 0.19
N PRO A 82 12.11 -3.44 0.84
CA PRO A 82 13.45 -3.23 1.38
C PRO A 82 13.88 -4.32 2.36
N ILE A 83 12.92 -4.87 3.12
CA ILE A 83 13.17 -5.95 4.08
C ILE A 83 13.61 -7.26 3.41
N GLU A 84 12.99 -7.64 2.29
CA GLU A 84 13.33 -8.88 1.57
C GLU A 84 14.76 -8.84 1.01
N LEU A 85 15.12 -7.69 0.45
CA LEU A 85 16.45 -7.47 -0.08
C LEU A 85 17.51 -7.32 1.03
N ALA A 86 17.18 -6.69 2.17
CA ALA A 86 18.07 -6.68 3.33
C ALA A 86 18.34 -8.12 3.81
N TRP A 87 17.29 -8.94 3.91
CA TRP A 87 17.42 -10.37 4.23
C TRP A 87 18.19 -11.15 3.19
N ALA A 88 17.97 -10.90 1.88
CA ALA A 88 18.73 -11.54 0.82
C ALA A 88 20.23 -11.21 0.92
N THR A 89 20.55 -9.94 1.15
CA THR A 89 21.94 -9.47 1.34
C THR A 89 22.58 -10.16 2.55
N LEU A 90 21.88 -10.19 3.68
CA LEU A 90 22.36 -10.80 4.91
C LEU A 90 22.58 -12.32 4.76
N LYS A 91 21.61 -13.03 4.17
CA LYS A 91 21.70 -14.47 3.93
C LYS A 91 22.87 -14.82 3.02
N ASN A 92 23.09 -14.04 1.95
CA ASN A 92 24.20 -14.27 1.04
C ASN A 92 25.56 -14.10 1.73
N ARG A 93 25.69 -13.11 2.63
CA ARG A 93 26.92 -12.92 3.42
C ARG A 93 27.17 -14.10 4.37
N ILE A 94 26.16 -14.53 5.10
CA ILE A 94 26.26 -15.69 5.99
C ILE A 94 26.54 -16.97 5.19
N ALA A 95 26.03 -17.11 3.98
CA ALA A 95 26.34 -18.27 3.14
C ALA A 95 27.79 -18.29 2.64
N GLN A 96 28.41 -17.12 2.45
CA GLN A 96 29.82 -16.99 2.07
C GLN A 96 30.76 -17.23 3.25
N ASP A 97 30.33 -16.86 4.46
CA ASP A 97 31.05 -17.08 5.70
C ASP A 97 30.12 -17.71 6.76
N PRO A 98 29.85 -19.03 6.66
CA PRO A 98 28.91 -19.71 7.56
C PRO A 98 29.34 -19.63 9.02
N ALA A 99 28.38 -19.43 9.91
CA ALA A 99 28.63 -19.49 11.34
C ALA A 99 28.82 -20.95 11.80
N SER A 100 29.75 -21.16 12.73
CA SER A 100 30.01 -22.45 13.37
C SER A 100 29.18 -22.68 14.64
N SER A 101 28.57 -21.62 15.18
CA SER A 101 27.76 -21.65 16.38
C SER A 101 26.60 -20.65 16.34
N MET A 102 25.64 -20.81 17.24
CA MET A 102 24.52 -19.87 17.35
C MET A 102 24.95 -18.47 17.81
N ASP A 103 25.97 -18.36 18.65
CA ASP A 103 26.42 -17.05 19.13
C ASP A 103 27.17 -16.30 18.04
N GLU A 104 28.01 -17.00 17.28
CA GLU A 104 28.64 -16.44 16.08
C GLU A 104 27.58 -16.05 15.04
N LEU A 105 26.52 -16.85 14.86
CA LEU A 105 25.42 -16.52 13.95
C LEU A 105 24.70 -15.23 14.37
N LYS A 106 24.39 -15.07 15.66
CA LYS A 106 23.76 -13.84 16.19
C LYS A 106 24.66 -12.62 15.95
N GLU A 107 25.96 -12.76 16.19
CA GLU A 107 26.93 -11.69 15.98
C GLU A 107 27.01 -11.30 14.49
N LYS A 108 27.12 -12.28 13.60
CA LYS A 108 27.11 -12.08 12.14
C LYS A 108 25.82 -11.39 11.67
N ILE A 109 24.65 -11.79 12.21
CA ILE A 109 23.37 -11.13 11.93
C ILE A 109 23.39 -9.67 12.38
N ALA A 110 23.80 -9.40 13.62
CA ALA A 110 23.82 -8.04 14.17
C ALA A 110 24.76 -7.11 13.39
N ASN A 111 25.98 -7.58 13.08
CA ASN A 111 26.94 -6.83 12.28
C ASN A 111 26.43 -6.60 10.85
N GLY A 112 25.87 -7.64 10.22
CA GLY A 112 25.32 -7.51 8.87
C GLY A 112 24.15 -6.52 8.79
N LEU A 113 23.26 -6.49 9.79
CA LEU A 113 22.18 -5.51 9.86
C LEU A 113 22.70 -4.08 10.05
N ARG A 114 23.71 -3.89 10.90
CA ARG A 114 24.35 -2.58 11.11
C ARG A 114 24.95 -2.02 9.83
N GLU A 115 25.71 -2.84 9.10
CA GLU A 115 26.29 -2.44 7.82
C GLU A 115 25.23 -2.12 6.76
N ILE A 116 24.14 -2.90 6.69
CA ILE A 116 23.03 -2.60 5.79
C ILE A 116 22.39 -1.26 6.17
N GLY A 117 22.24 -0.97 7.46
CA GLY A 117 21.70 0.30 7.95
C GLY A 117 22.60 1.51 7.69
N GLU A 118 23.91 1.34 7.81
CA GLU A 118 24.92 2.36 7.50
C GLU A 118 25.06 2.59 5.98
N SER A 119 24.73 1.58 5.19
CA SER A 119 24.73 1.68 3.73
C SER A 119 23.54 2.49 3.22
N GLN A 120 23.76 3.30 2.17
CA GLN A 120 22.69 3.96 1.41
C GLN A 120 21.77 2.98 0.66
N LEU A 121 21.91 1.67 0.87
CA LEU A 121 21.16 0.62 0.18
C LEU A 121 19.66 0.82 0.43
N LEU A 122 19.23 0.94 1.69
CA LEU A 122 17.82 1.10 2.06
C LEU A 122 17.16 2.33 1.41
N LEU A 123 17.87 3.46 1.37
CA LEU A 123 17.41 4.66 0.67
C LEU A 123 17.29 4.44 -0.84
N LYS A 124 18.33 3.89 -1.48
CA LYS A 124 18.31 3.59 -2.93
C LYS A 124 17.18 2.63 -3.30
N MET A 125 16.87 1.66 -2.43
CA MET A 125 15.80 0.69 -2.63
C MET A 125 14.42 1.35 -2.51
N TYR A 126 14.26 2.21 -1.50
CA TYR A 126 13.06 3.03 -1.36
C TYR A 126 12.84 3.93 -2.58
N ASP A 127 13.90 4.59 -3.06
CA ASP A 127 13.83 5.44 -4.26
C ASP A 127 13.49 4.66 -5.52
N LYS A 128 14.02 3.44 -5.68
CA LYS A 128 13.66 2.56 -6.81
C LYS A 128 12.17 2.19 -6.78
N ALA A 129 11.66 1.77 -5.61
CA ALA A 129 10.24 1.46 -5.45
C ALA A 129 9.36 2.70 -5.68
N ARG A 130 9.83 3.89 -5.26
CA ARG A 130 9.16 5.18 -5.51
C ARG A 130 9.08 5.51 -7.00
N MET A 131 10.18 5.40 -7.73
CA MET A 131 10.28 5.70 -9.16
C MET A 131 9.44 4.74 -10.01
N GLN A 132 9.46 3.44 -9.71
CA GLN A 132 8.79 2.42 -10.51
C GLN A 132 7.25 2.46 -10.40
N TYR A 133 6.70 2.94 -9.28
CA TYR A 133 5.25 2.91 -9.01
C TYR A 133 4.62 4.28 -8.77
N GLY A 134 5.36 5.37 -8.95
CA GLY A 134 4.86 6.72 -8.73
C GLY A 134 4.27 6.86 -7.33
N ILE A 135 4.98 6.39 -6.29
CA ILE A 135 4.55 6.56 -4.90
C ILE A 135 4.67 8.05 -4.57
N VAL A 136 3.60 8.81 -4.84
CA VAL A 136 3.52 10.24 -4.51
C VAL A 136 3.34 10.36 -3.01
N HIS A 137 4.30 10.98 -2.32
CA HIS A 137 4.08 11.49 -0.99
C HIS A 137 2.95 12.52 -1.04
N ILE A 138 1.82 12.20 -0.40
CA ILE A 138 0.93 13.25 0.09
C ILE A 138 1.72 13.90 1.22
N HIS A 139 2.39 15.01 0.91
CA HIS A 139 2.92 15.85 1.98
C HIS A 139 1.72 16.20 2.86
N SER A 140 1.79 15.83 4.14
CA SER A 140 0.88 16.37 5.14
C SER A 140 1.22 17.86 5.27
N SER A 141 0.68 18.68 4.39
CA SER A 141 0.54 20.10 4.69
C SER A 141 -0.31 20.21 5.94
N ALA A 142 0.13 21.08 6.85
CA ALA A 142 -0.49 21.40 8.13
C ALA A 142 -2.04 21.45 8.06
N PRO A 143 -2.74 21.17 9.17
CA PRO A 143 -4.20 21.16 9.19
C PRO A 143 -4.72 22.55 8.79
N GLY A 144 -5.33 22.67 7.59
CA GLY A 144 -6.00 23.91 7.18
C GLY A 144 -6.12 24.21 5.68
N THR A 145 -5.38 23.56 4.77
CA THR A 145 -5.47 23.91 3.34
C THR A 145 -6.22 22.86 2.51
N ALA A 146 -7.25 23.32 1.80
CA ALA A 146 -8.13 22.53 0.95
C ALA A 146 -7.36 21.70 -0.10
N PHE A 147 -7.79 20.45 -0.28
CA PHE A 147 -7.26 19.52 -1.27
C PHE A 147 -7.82 19.83 -2.66
N GLU A 148 -7.01 20.35 -3.56
CA GLU A 148 -7.29 20.32 -4.99
C GLU A 148 -6.46 19.20 -5.63
N THR A 149 -7.14 18.14 -6.08
CA THR A 149 -6.51 16.97 -6.70
C THR A 149 -6.54 17.14 -8.22
N SER A 150 -5.46 17.62 -8.82
CA SER A 150 -5.31 17.57 -10.28
C SER A 150 -4.58 16.29 -10.68
N ALA A 151 -5.34 15.25 -11.00
CA ALA A 151 -4.85 14.05 -11.66
C ALA A 151 -4.82 14.30 -13.18
N ARG A 152 -3.75 14.90 -13.70
CA ARG A 152 -3.47 14.86 -15.14
C ARG A 152 -2.80 13.52 -15.45
N MET A 153 -3.58 12.57 -15.96
CA MET A 153 -3.05 11.39 -16.64
C MET A 153 -2.28 11.85 -17.88
N LEU A 154 -0.96 11.80 -17.84
CA LEU A 154 -0.16 11.61 -19.04
C LEU A 154 0.01 10.11 -19.23
N ASN A 155 -0.93 9.48 -19.94
CA ASN A 155 -0.59 8.32 -20.75
C ASN A 155 -1.62 8.09 -21.86
N SER A 156 -1.51 8.88 -22.91
CA SER A 156 -2.10 8.60 -24.21
C SER A 156 -1.07 8.89 -25.30
N GLN A 157 -0.02 8.06 -25.42
CA GLN A 157 0.74 7.95 -26.68
C GLN A 157 1.77 6.82 -26.77
N SER A 158 2.13 6.10 -25.70
CA SER A 158 3.16 5.05 -25.83
C SER A 158 2.64 3.66 -26.29
N CYS A 159 1.34 3.50 -26.59
CA CYS A 159 0.78 2.18 -26.95
C CYS A 159 0.51 1.98 -28.46
N HIS A 160 0.83 2.96 -29.32
CA HIS A 160 0.46 2.88 -30.76
C HIS A 160 1.62 2.77 -31.77
N GLU A 161 2.89 2.80 -31.35
CA GLU A 161 4.02 2.76 -32.31
C GLU A 161 4.82 1.44 -32.37
N SER A 162 4.62 0.47 -31.48
CA SER A 162 5.34 -0.83 -31.56
C SER A 162 4.63 -1.91 -32.38
N ARG A 163 3.59 -1.58 -33.17
CA ARG A 163 2.84 -2.55 -33.98
C ARG A 163 2.83 -2.21 -35.48
N ARG A 164 3.94 -1.69 -36.01
CA ARG A 164 4.15 -1.43 -37.45
C ARG A 164 5.57 -1.70 -37.99
N LEU A 165 6.38 -2.54 -37.33
CA LEU A 165 7.70 -2.95 -37.85
C LEU A 165 7.91 -4.46 -38.01
N HIS A 166 6.84 -5.26 -37.97
CA HIS A 166 6.88 -6.66 -38.42
C HIS A 166 5.57 -7.04 -39.11
N ALA A 167 5.45 -6.66 -40.38
CA ALA A 167 4.69 -7.32 -41.44
C ALA A 167 5.15 -6.73 -42.78
#